data_AF-A0A7C8IJH5-F1
#
_entry.id   AF-A0A7C8IJH5-F1
#
_cell.length_a   1.000
_cell.length_b   1.000
_cell.length_c   1.000
_cell.angle_alpha   90.00
_cell.angle_beta   90.00
_cell.angle_gamma   90.00
#
_symmetry.space_group_name_H-M   'P 1'
#
loop_
_entity.id
_entity.type
_entity.pdbx_description
1 polymer ?
#
loop_
_entity_poly.entity_id
_entity_poly.type
_entity_poly.pdbx_seq_one_letter_code
_entity_poly.pdbx_strand_id
1 'polypeptide(L)'
;PDDASPASPLPPMKAAKLSAAQNTRRRAPASNKSSLIPVAERRNAVVGLRDESLLRILCKDFKTNKDVELTFKRIFRGGIDWDNIEHIRKINAWRNQIYGRGGKKAKEVIRWNEDEEYFIELYQHLLVVAALKGETALPKPNLICEDFNVFFRGKILTNKDGTNTTPRVDRGTYGFTSKLGRIDPQVKERIRAVVWDRNEELYRPVITEDMLAQYKNLKRKLKAKGVMQETTQSSKDLEHWQEF
;
A
#
# COMPACT_ATOMS: atom_id res chain seq x y z
N PRO A 1 -1.93 59.03 33.43
CA PRO A 1 -2.59 59.35 32.15
C PRO A 1 -1.50 59.77 31.14
N ASP A 2 -0.65 58.83 30.75
CA ASP A 2 -0.79 57.89 29.60
C ASP A 2 0.14 58.41 28.48
N ASP A 3 1.44 58.18 28.59
CA ASP A 3 2.17 57.00 28.09
C ASP A 3 2.04 56.84 26.56
N ALA A 4 2.83 57.63 25.83
CA ALA A 4 3.07 57.48 24.41
C ALA A 4 4.50 56.96 24.21
N SER A 5 4.67 55.65 24.32
CA SER A 5 5.90 54.95 23.95
C SER A 5 6.04 54.91 22.41
N PRO A 6 7.13 55.41 21.82
CA PRO A 6 7.38 55.24 20.39
C PRO A 6 7.79 53.80 20.08
N ALA A 7 7.11 53.20 19.11
CA ALA A 7 7.34 51.85 18.62
C ALA A 7 8.82 51.63 18.23
N SER A 8 9.45 50.64 18.86
CA SER A 8 10.77 50.15 18.48
C SER A 8 10.69 49.41 17.13
N PRO A 9 11.62 49.65 16.19
CA PRO A 9 11.63 48.94 14.92
C PRO A 9 12.02 47.47 15.13
N LEU A 10 11.22 46.57 14.54
CA LEU A 10 11.46 45.12 14.52
C LEU A 10 12.86 44.81 13.93
N PRO A 11 13.60 43.86 14.50
CA PRO A 11 14.90 43.46 13.97
C PRO A 11 14.73 42.75 12.60
N PRO A 12 15.68 42.93 11.67
CA PRO A 12 15.59 42.34 10.35
C PRO A 12 15.60 40.81 10.43
N MET A 13 14.65 40.19 9.74
CA MET A 13 14.58 38.74 9.54
C MET A 13 15.90 38.22 8.98
N LYS A 14 16.65 37.48 9.80
CA LYS A 14 17.80 36.72 9.32
C LYS A 14 17.28 35.67 8.35
N ALA A 15 17.57 35.86 7.07
CA ALA A 15 17.37 34.85 6.03
C ALA A 15 18.13 33.59 6.42
N ALA A 16 17.40 32.58 6.90
CA ALA A 16 17.95 31.26 7.16
C ALA A 16 18.42 30.69 5.82
N LYS A 17 19.75 30.56 5.69
CA LYS A 17 20.42 29.92 4.57
C LYS A 17 19.82 28.52 4.37
N LEU A 18 19.21 28.34 3.20
CA LEU A 18 18.95 27.05 2.57
C LEU A 18 20.24 26.21 2.59
N SER A 19 20.35 25.32 3.56
CA SER A 19 21.50 24.44 3.74
C SER A 19 21.02 23.10 4.29
N ALA A 20 20.42 22.30 3.43
CA ALA A 20 20.48 20.84 3.47
C ALA A 20 19.81 20.27 2.20
N ALA A 21 20.35 20.60 1.03
CA ALA A 21 20.27 19.70 -0.11
C ALA A 21 21.20 18.52 0.18
N GLN A 22 20.86 17.70 1.18
CA GLN A 22 21.39 16.35 1.26
C GLN A 22 20.76 15.60 0.10
N ASN A 23 21.57 15.56 -0.96
CA ASN A 23 21.41 14.87 -2.19
C ASN A 23 21.18 13.38 -1.89
N THR A 24 19.97 13.00 -1.49
CA THR A 24 19.51 11.61 -1.57
C THR A 24 19.38 11.32 -3.05
N ARG A 25 20.52 11.04 -3.70
CA ARG A 25 20.54 10.31 -4.95
C ARG A 25 19.82 9.02 -4.66
N ARG A 26 18.51 9.00 -4.92
CA ARG A 26 17.77 7.77 -5.17
C ARG A 26 18.52 7.12 -6.31
N ARG A 27 19.48 6.24 -5.97
CA ARG A 27 20.06 5.32 -6.93
C ARG A 27 18.86 4.67 -7.58
N ALA A 28 18.65 4.94 -8.88
CA ALA A 28 17.78 4.12 -9.68
C ALA A 28 18.14 2.67 -9.35
N PRO A 29 17.17 1.80 -9.01
CA PRO A 29 17.50 0.44 -8.65
C PRO A 29 18.26 -0.15 -9.83
N ALA A 30 19.57 -0.34 -9.67
CA ALA A 30 20.40 -0.96 -10.69
C ALA A 30 19.69 -2.28 -10.98
N SER A 31 19.13 -2.39 -12.18
CA SER A 31 18.45 -3.60 -12.60
C SER A 31 19.53 -4.63 -12.89
N ASN A 32 20.17 -5.13 -11.84
CA ASN A 32 20.97 -6.33 -11.87
C ASN A 32 19.97 -7.49 -12.02
N LYS A 33 19.31 -7.53 -13.18
CA LYS A 33 18.57 -8.69 -13.64
C LYS A 33 19.61 -9.79 -13.69
N SER A 34 19.43 -10.83 -12.88
CA SER A 34 20.31 -11.98 -12.93
C SER A 34 20.27 -12.53 -14.36
N SER A 35 21.42 -12.92 -14.91
CA SER A 35 21.44 -13.57 -16.22
C SER A 35 20.78 -14.95 -16.19
N LEU A 36 20.57 -15.53 -15.01
CA LEU A 36 19.91 -16.82 -14.83
C LEU A 36 18.39 -16.66 -14.75
N ILE A 37 17.68 -17.24 -15.70
CA ILE A 37 16.22 -17.23 -15.79
C ILE A 37 15.69 -18.65 -15.54
N PRO A 38 14.90 -18.90 -14.49
CA PRO A 38 14.32 -20.23 -14.26
C PRO A 38 13.49 -20.71 -15.44
N VAL A 39 13.68 -21.95 -15.87
CA VAL A 39 12.96 -22.55 -17.01
C VAL A 39 11.54 -22.94 -16.58
N ALA A 40 11.44 -23.79 -15.56
CA ALA A 40 10.18 -24.33 -15.07
C ALA A 40 9.29 -23.30 -14.36
N GLU A 41 8.00 -23.61 -14.28
CA GLU A 41 7.03 -22.81 -13.52
C GLU A 41 7.32 -22.78 -12.02
N ARG A 42 6.90 -21.70 -11.38
CA ARG A 42 7.13 -21.50 -9.95
C ARG A 42 6.17 -22.39 -9.15
N ARG A 43 6.76 -23.35 -8.45
CA ARG A 43 6.09 -24.19 -7.44
C ARG A 43 6.63 -23.90 -6.04
N ASN A 44 5.76 -23.93 -5.03
CA ASN A 44 6.14 -23.82 -3.62
C ASN A 44 6.12 -25.22 -2.96
N ALA A 45 7.01 -25.43 -2.00
CA ALA A 45 6.95 -26.59 -1.11
C ALA A 45 5.80 -26.41 -0.10
N VAL A 46 5.14 -27.51 0.22
CA VAL A 46 4.00 -27.58 1.14
C VAL A 46 4.40 -28.43 2.34
N VAL A 47 3.98 -28.03 3.53
CA VAL A 47 4.23 -28.77 4.77
C VAL A 47 3.58 -30.15 4.69
N GLY A 48 4.33 -31.19 5.04
CA GLY A 48 3.91 -32.60 5.00
C GLY A 48 3.94 -33.25 3.61
N LEU A 49 4.30 -32.51 2.55
CA LEU A 49 4.46 -33.07 1.22
C LEU A 49 5.93 -33.08 0.81
N ARG A 50 6.54 -34.27 0.85
CA ARG A 50 7.93 -34.47 0.40
C ARG A 50 8.04 -34.41 -1.13
N ASP A 51 8.64 -33.34 -1.64
CA ASP A 51 8.98 -33.19 -3.07
C ASP A 51 10.41 -32.68 -3.25
N GLU A 52 11.36 -33.61 -3.38
CA GLU A 52 12.78 -33.30 -3.56
C GLU A 52 13.10 -32.58 -4.88
N SER A 53 12.19 -32.60 -5.86
CA SER A 53 12.36 -31.83 -7.09
C SER A 53 12.40 -30.32 -6.81
N LEU A 54 11.78 -29.87 -5.70
CA LEU A 54 11.76 -28.46 -5.30
C LEU A 54 13.09 -27.95 -4.74
N LEU A 55 14.03 -28.85 -4.42
CA LEU A 55 15.39 -28.51 -3.98
C LEU A 55 16.32 -28.16 -5.15
N ARG A 56 15.80 -28.20 -6.38
CA ARG A 56 16.52 -27.96 -7.63
C ARG A 56 15.72 -26.97 -8.49
N ILE A 57 16.41 -26.08 -9.18
CA ILE A 57 15.83 -25.17 -10.16
C ILE A 57 16.75 -25.17 -11.38
N LEU A 58 16.21 -25.60 -12.52
CA LEU A 58 16.86 -25.43 -13.80
C LEU A 58 16.69 -23.98 -14.26
N CYS A 59 17.82 -23.31 -14.50
CA CYS A 59 17.88 -21.95 -15.01
C CYS A 59 18.56 -21.95 -16.37
N LYS A 60 18.16 -21.04 -17.25
CA LYS A 60 18.86 -20.75 -18.49
C LYS A 60 19.65 -19.47 -18.34
N ASP A 61 20.94 -19.51 -18.63
CA ASP A 61 21.78 -18.32 -18.63
C ASP A 61 21.56 -17.52 -19.91
N PHE A 62 21.08 -16.29 -19.77
CA PHE A 62 20.78 -15.39 -20.88
C PHE A 62 22.01 -15.02 -21.71
N LYS A 63 23.21 -15.03 -21.10
CA LYS A 63 24.46 -14.67 -21.81
C LYS A 63 25.01 -15.82 -22.64
N THR A 64 25.04 -17.02 -22.07
CA THR A 64 25.67 -18.20 -22.70
C THR A 64 24.67 -19.14 -23.34
N ASN A 65 23.36 -18.92 -23.13
CA ASN A 65 22.25 -19.77 -23.56
C ASN A 65 22.32 -21.21 -23.01
N LYS A 66 23.16 -21.47 -22.00
CA LYS A 66 23.35 -22.78 -21.38
C LYS A 66 22.39 -22.99 -20.21
N ASP A 67 22.03 -24.24 -20.01
CA ASP A 67 21.26 -24.66 -18.84
C ASP A 67 22.19 -24.83 -17.63
N VAL A 68 21.80 -24.22 -16.52
CA VAL A 68 22.50 -24.20 -15.25
C VAL A 68 21.53 -24.63 -14.17
N GLU A 69 21.89 -25.68 -13.44
CA GLU A 69 21.09 -26.17 -12.32
C GLU A 69 21.53 -25.50 -11.00
N LEU A 70 20.56 -24.89 -10.31
CA LEU A 70 20.76 -24.35 -8.97
C LEU A 70 20.17 -25.30 -7.93
N THR A 71 20.93 -25.55 -6.86
CA THR A 71 20.55 -26.46 -5.79
C THR A 71 20.40 -25.74 -4.45
N PHE A 72 19.44 -26.18 -3.65
CA PHE A 72 19.26 -25.70 -2.29
C PHE A 72 20.39 -26.23 -1.40
N LYS A 73 21.12 -25.34 -0.72
CA LYS A 73 22.30 -25.66 0.09
C LYS A 73 22.21 -25.24 1.56
N ARG A 74 21.15 -24.53 1.96
CA ARG A 74 21.05 -23.99 3.33
C ARG A 74 20.81 -25.06 4.40
N ILE A 75 20.22 -26.18 4.01
CA ILE A 75 20.00 -27.34 4.87
C ILE A 75 20.54 -28.54 4.10
N PHE A 76 21.26 -29.43 4.80
CA PHE A 76 21.70 -30.69 4.21
C PHE A 76 20.50 -31.52 3.74
N ARG A 77 20.57 -32.12 2.55
CA ARG A 77 19.42 -32.80 1.92
C ARG A 77 18.78 -33.86 2.81
N GLY A 78 19.58 -34.66 3.52
CA GLY A 78 19.09 -35.69 4.44
C GLY A 78 18.55 -35.15 5.77
N GLY A 79 18.78 -33.88 6.10
CA GLY A 79 18.29 -33.22 7.31
C GLY A 79 17.05 -32.35 7.08
N ILE A 80 16.48 -32.38 5.87
CA ILE A 80 15.26 -31.65 5.56
C ILE A 80 14.07 -32.45 6.07
N ASP A 81 13.58 -32.04 7.23
CA ASP A 81 12.23 -32.36 7.69
C ASP A 81 11.19 -31.60 6.85
N TRP A 82 10.26 -32.33 6.21
CA TRP A 82 9.20 -31.80 5.37
C TRP A 82 7.92 -31.46 6.14
N ASP A 83 7.79 -31.95 7.38
CA ASP A 83 6.70 -31.59 8.30
C ASP A 83 7.04 -30.30 9.08
N ASN A 84 8.30 -29.88 9.05
CA ASN A 84 8.75 -28.66 9.71
C ASN A 84 8.49 -27.39 8.87
N ILE A 85 7.60 -26.53 9.38
CA ILE A 85 7.23 -25.25 8.75
C ILE A 85 8.46 -24.36 8.44
N GLU A 86 9.45 -24.31 9.33
CA GLU A 86 10.64 -23.47 9.15
C GLU A 86 11.56 -23.97 8.03
N HIS A 87 11.65 -25.28 7.82
CA HIS A 87 12.39 -25.86 6.70
C HIS A 87 11.71 -25.50 5.37
N ILE A 88 10.40 -25.70 5.30
CA ILE A 88 9.59 -25.35 4.12
C ILE A 88 9.68 -23.85 3.82
N ARG A 89 9.66 -22.99 4.84
CA ARG A 89 9.85 -21.54 4.70
C ARG A 89 11.22 -21.20 4.11
N LYS A 90 12.30 -21.84 4.57
CA LYS A 90 13.66 -21.64 4.04
C LYS A 90 13.79 -22.08 2.58
N ILE A 91 13.18 -23.22 2.21
CA ILE A 91 13.14 -23.71 0.82
C ILE A 91 12.39 -22.70 -0.06
N ASN A 92 11.16 -22.32 0.33
CA ASN A 92 10.35 -21.38 -0.42
C ASN A 92 11.01 -20.00 -0.54
N ALA A 93 11.68 -19.51 0.51
CA ALA A 93 12.42 -18.25 0.46
C ALA A 93 13.56 -18.30 -0.57
N TRP A 94 14.35 -19.39 -0.60
CA TRP A 94 15.41 -19.58 -1.60
C TRP A 94 14.87 -19.64 -3.02
N ARG A 95 13.79 -20.41 -3.25
CA ARG A 95 13.12 -20.48 -4.56
C ARG A 95 12.63 -19.10 -4.98
N ASN A 96 11.93 -18.38 -4.10
CA ASN A 96 11.40 -17.05 -4.36
C ASN A 96 12.49 -16.04 -4.73
N GLN A 97 13.67 -16.14 -4.11
CA GLN A 97 14.83 -15.32 -4.46
C GLN A 97 15.32 -15.59 -5.88
N ILE A 98 15.44 -16.87 -6.29
CA ILE A 98 15.87 -17.25 -7.64
C ILE A 98 14.86 -16.77 -8.68
N TYR A 99 13.58 -17.10 -8.52
CA TYR A 99 12.51 -16.67 -9.41
C TYR A 99 12.37 -15.14 -9.47
N GLY A 100 12.52 -14.46 -8.34
CA GLY A 100 12.48 -13.00 -8.28
C GLY A 100 13.62 -12.32 -9.03
N ARG A 101 14.85 -12.88 -8.94
CA ARG A 101 16.04 -12.39 -9.66
C ARG A 101 15.97 -12.63 -11.16
N GLY A 102 15.38 -13.75 -11.58
CA GLY A 102 15.15 -14.09 -13.00
C GLY A 102 13.92 -13.41 -13.61
N GLY A 103 13.32 -12.41 -12.94
CA GLY A 103 12.16 -11.67 -13.45
C GLY A 103 10.83 -12.40 -13.37
N LYS A 104 10.80 -13.69 -13.00
CA LYS A 104 9.60 -14.51 -12.81
C LYS A 104 9.02 -14.31 -11.39
N LYS A 105 8.71 -13.06 -11.02
CA LYS A 105 8.08 -12.76 -9.73
C LYS A 105 6.67 -13.37 -9.70
N ALA A 106 6.30 -14.05 -8.62
CA ALA A 106 4.89 -14.38 -8.39
C ALA A 106 4.17 -13.05 -8.17
N LYS A 107 3.25 -12.74 -9.07
CA LYS A 107 2.34 -11.63 -8.91
C LYS A 107 1.11 -12.19 -8.22
N GLU A 108 1.02 -11.99 -6.91
CA GLU A 108 -0.25 -12.16 -6.23
C GLU A 108 -1.18 -11.06 -6.75
N VAL A 109 -2.20 -11.45 -7.51
CA VAL A 109 -3.22 -10.52 -8.00
C VAL A 109 -4.29 -10.43 -6.92
N ILE A 110 -4.08 -9.49 -6.00
CA ILE A 110 -5.07 -9.17 -4.98
C ILE A 110 -6.22 -8.45 -5.66
N ARG A 111 -7.38 -9.11 -5.77
CA ARG A 111 -8.63 -8.50 -6.25
C ARG A 111 -9.24 -7.67 -5.13
N TRP A 112 -9.67 -6.46 -5.45
CA TRP A 112 -10.35 -5.54 -4.55
C TRP A 112 -11.82 -5.44 -4.98
N ASN A 113 -12.72 -5.55 -4.01
CA ASN A 113 -14.14 -5.31 -4.20
C ASN A 113 -14.41 -3.79 -4.15
N GLU A 114 -15.44 -3.32 -4.84
CA GLU A 114 -15.77 -1.89 -4.92
C GLU A 114 -16.02 -1.27 -3.54
N ASP A 115 -16.65 -2.01 -2.62
CA ASP A 115 -16.90 -1.52 -1.26
C ASP A 115 -15.60 -1.29 -0.48
N GLU A 116 -14.58 -2.11 -0.73
CA GLU A 116 -13.25 -1.90 -0.16
C GLU A 116 -12.59 -0.64 -0.73
N GLU A 117 -12.79 -0.37 -2.02
CA GLU A 117 -12.26 0.83 -2.67
C GLU A 117 -12.94 2.08 -2.11
N TYR A 118 -14.26 2.07 -1.99
CA TYR A 118 -15.02 3.18 -1.40
C TYR A 118 -14.63 3.46 0.05
N PHE A 119 -14.37 2.41 0.84
CA PHE A 119 -13.90 2.61 2.22
C PHE A 119 -12.57 3.35 2.25
N ILE A 120 -11.59 2.92 1.44
CA ILE A 120 -10.26 3.54 1.45
C ILE A 120 -10.36 5.00 0.94
N GLU A 121 -11.18 5.24 -0.07
CA GLU A 121 -11.42 6.58 -0.61
C GLU A 121 -12.07 7.49 0.45
N LEU A 122 -13.16 7.06 1.08
CA LEU A 122 -13.82 7.76 2.19
C LEU A 122 -12.83 8.06 3.32
N TYR A 123 -12.02 7.07 3.72
CA TYR A 123 -11.01 7.24 4.75
C TYR A 123 -10.07 8.40 4.41
N GLN A 124 -9.57 8.47 3.16
CA GLN A 124 -8.69 9.55 2.72
C GLN A 124 -9.39 10.91 2.72
N HIS A 125 -10.67 11.00 2.33
CA HIS A 125 -11.42 12.25 2.42
C HIS A 125 -11.58 12.73 3.86
N LEU A 126 -11.89 11.82 4.79
CA LEU A 126 -11.99 12.16 6.21
C LEU A 126 -10.66 12.67 6.77
N LEU A 127 -9.53 12.13 6.32
CA LEU A 127 -8.20 12.67 6.67
C LEU A 127 -8.00 14.09 6.13
N VAL A 128 -8.47 14.41 4.91
CA VAL A 128 -8.41 15.79 4.38
C VAL A 128 -9.25 16.73 5.23
N VAL A 129 -10.50 16.34 5.54
CA VAL A 129 -11.41 17.17 6.34
C VAL A 129 -10.86 17.40 7.74
N ALA A 130 -10.33 16.37 8.39
CA ALA A 130 -9.68 16.50 9.70
C ALA A 130 -8.45 17.42 9.65
N ALA A 131 -7.60 17.28 8.63
CA ALA A 131 -6.45 18.14 8.44
C ALA A 131 -6.85 19.61 8.22
N LEU A 132 -7.96 19.87 7.51
CA LEU A 132 -8.50 21.23 7.31
C LEU A 132 -9.07 21.83 8.60
N LYS A 133 -9.64 21.01 9.50
CA LYS A 133 -10.23 21.45 10.78
C LYS A 133 -9.20 21.74 11.88
N GLY A 134 -7.93 21.38 11.66
CA GLY A 134 -6.82 21.69 12.54
C GLY A 134 -6.15 20.44 13.11
N GLU A 135 -4.84 20.41 12.96
CA GLU A 135 -3.86 19.71 13.80
C GLU A 135 -4.09 18.21 14.06
N THR A 136 -3.90 17.39 13.02
CA THR A 136 -3.89 15.92 13.16
C THR A 136 -2.76 15.27 12.37
N ALA A 137 -2.00 14.40 13.06
CA ALA A 137 -0.99 13.59 12.41
C ALA A 137 -1.64 12.48 11.57
N LEU A 138 -1.11 12.24 10.35
CA LEU A 138 -1.63 11.20 9.48
C LEU A 138 -1.29 9.79 9.99
N PRO A 139 -2.25 8.86 9.95
CA PRO A 139 -1.99 7.48 10.32
C PRO A 139 -1.04 6.82 9.32
N LYS A 140 -0.09 6.04 9.85
CA LYS A 140 0.78 5.22 9.03
C LYS A 140 -0.07 4.17 8.27
N PRO A 141 0.35 3.75 7.05
CA PRO A 141 -0.43 2.80 6.25
C PRO A 141 -0.80 1.48 6.94
N ASN A 142 0.00 1.03 7.91
CA ASN A 142 -0.32 -0.16 8.71
C ASN A 142 -1.53 0.04 9.62
N LEU A 143 -1.70 1.23 10.22
CA LEU A 143 -2.84 1.54 11.08
C LEU A 143 -4.13 1.64 10.27
N ILE A 144 -4.06 2.29 9.10
CA ILE A 144 -5.20 2.32 8.16
C ILE A 144 -5.58 0.89 7.72
N CYS A 145 -4.58 0.02 7.52
CA CYS A 145 -4.83 -1.39 7.20
C CYS A 145 -5.49 -2.15 8.36
N GLU A 146 -5.15 -1.83 9.60
CA GLU A 146 -5.81 -2.40 10.79
C GLU A 146 -7.26 -1.96 10.86
N ASP A 147 -7.55 -0.66 10.70
CA ASP A 147 -8.92 -0.13 10.69
C ASP A 147 -9.75 -0.74 9.56
N PHE A 148 -9.15 -0.88 8.38
CA PHE A 148 -9.75 -1.59 7.27
C PHE A 148 -10.11 -3.05 7.62
N ASN A 149 -9.18 -3.77 8.24
CA ASN A 149 -9.41 -5.16 8.62
C ASN A 149 -10.49 -5.26 9.71
N VAL A 150 -10.50 -4.36 10.69
CA VAL A 150 -11.56 -4.30 11.71
C VAL A 150 -12.92 -4.11 11.06
N PHE A 151 -13.03 -3.21 10.07
CA PHE A 151 -14.29 -2.97 9.38
C PHE A 151 -14.75 -4.15 8.52
N PHE A 152 -13.85 -4.80 7.77
CA PHE A 152 -14.24 -5.81 6.79
C PHE A 152 -14.17 -7.26 7.28
N ARG A 153 -13.41 -7.58 8.34
CA ARG A 153 -13.21 -8.96 8.79
C ARG A 153 -14.53 -9.69 8.99
N GLY A 154 -14.63 -10.88 8.37
CA GLY A 154 -15.82 -11.73 8.46
C GLY A 154 -17.01 -11.29 7.61
N LYS A 155 -17.01 -10.06 7.05
CA LYS A 155 -18.10 -9.59 6.19
C LYS A 155 -18.12 -10.35 4.87
N ILE A 156 -19.32 -10.51 4.32
CA ILE A 156 -19.56 -11.07 2.99
C ILE A 156 -19.91 -9.90 2.08
N LEU A 157 -19.16 -9.70 1.00
CA LEU A 157 -19.39 -8.63 0.05
C LEU A 157 -20.05 -9.18 -1.22
N THR A 158 -20.80 -8.35 -1.92
CA THR A 158 -21.37 -8.71 -3.22
C THR A 158 -20.42 -8.26 -4.34
N ASN A 159 -20.12 -9.14 -5.28
CA ASN A 159 -19.34 -8.78 -6.47
C ASN A 159 -20.23 -8.09 -7.51
N LYS A 160 -19.61 -7.56 -8.57
CA LYS A 160 -20.28 -6.93 -9.72
C LYS A 160 -21.35 -7.80 -10.36
N ASP A 161 -21.15 -9.11 -10.34
CA ASP A 161 -22.06 -10.09 -10.92
C ASP A 161 -23.22 -10.46 -9.98
N GLY A 162 -23.36 -9.78 -8.83
CA GLY A 162 -24.40 -10.06 -7.83
C GLY A 162 -24.10 -11.26 -6.92
N THR A 163 -22.97 -11.93 -7.10
CA THR A 163 -22.59 -13.11 -6.30
C THR A 163 -21.90 -12.71 -5.00
N ASN A 164 -22.24 -13.39 -3.90
CA ASN A 164 -21.58 -13.22 -2.62
C ASN A 164 -20.15 -13.76 -2.65
N THR A 165 -19.21 -13.03 -2.04
CA THR A 165 -17.84 -13.48 -1.82
C THR A 165 -17.75 -14.43 -0.64
N THR A 166 -16.61 -15.09 -0.49
CA THR A 166 -16.25 -15.68 0.80
C THR A 166 -16.14 -14.59 1.88
N PRO A 167 -16.34 -14.95 3.17
CA PRO A 167 -16.09 -14.04 4.27
C PRO A 167 -14.68 -13.45 4.19
N ARG A 168 -14.57 -12.14 4.40
CA ARG A 168 -13.31 -11.43 4.24
C ARG A 168 -12.32 -11.83 5.34
N VAL A 169 -11.15 -12.27 4.90
CA VAL A 169 -9.96 -12.41 5.74
C VAL A 169 -9.18 -11.09 5.78
N ASP A 170 -8.35 -10.95 6.82
CA ASP A 170 -7.47 -9.82 6.98
C ASP A 170 -6.56 -9.63 5.76
N ARG A 171 -6.49 -8.39 5.28
CA ARG A 171 -5.54 -7.99 4.25
C ARG A 171 -4.14 -7.85 4.86
N GLY A 172 -3.15 -8.31 4.10
CA GLY A 172 -1.75 -8.04 4.41
C GLY A 172 -1.35 -6.60 4.09
N THR A 173 -0.49 -6.03 4.94
CA THR A 173 -0.06 -4.62 4.88
C THR A 173 0.58 -4.24 3.54
N TYR A 174 1.32 -5.14 2.89
CA TYR A 174 1.97 -4.86 1.61
C TYR A 174 0.97 -4.64 0.47
N GLY A 175 -0.01 -5.54 0.35
CA GLY A 175 -1.07 -5.44 -0.64
C GLY A 175 -1.91 -4.19 -0.43
N PHE A 176 -2.25 -3.92 0.83
CA PHE A 176 -3.00 -2.73 1.24
C PHE A 176 -2.24 -1.44 0.92
N THR A 177 -0.98 -1.31 1.36
CA THR A 177 -0.16 -0.12 1.09
C THR A 177 0.01 0.14 -0.41
N SER A 178 0.18 -0.93 -1.20
CA SER A 178 0.24 -0.81 -2.66
C SER A 178 -1.09 -0.32 -3.28
N LYS A 179 -2.25 -0.65 -2.69
CA LYS A 179 -3.55 -0.17 -3.13
C LYS A 179 -3.81 1.27 -2.68
N LEU A 180 -3.60 1.56 -1.39
CA LEU A 180 -3.71 2.89 -0.79
C LEU A 180 -2.89 3.94 -1.56
N GLY A 181 -1.69 3.58 -2.03
CA GLY A 181 -0.85 4.49 -2.79
C GLY A 181 -1.35 4.81 -4.21
N ARG A 182 -2.27 4.01 -4.76
CA ARG A 182 -2.81 4.13 -6.13
C ARG A 182 -4.25 4.62 -6.17
N ILE A 183 -4.96 4.51 -5.06
CA ILE A 183 -6.33 5.00 -4.95
C ILE A 183 -6.29 6.52 -4.93
N ASP A 184 -7.18 7.13 -5.72
CA ASP A 184 -7.30 8.56 -5.99
C ASP A 184 -6.03 9.42 -5.77
N PRO A 185 -5.19 9.58 -6.81
CA PRO A 185 -4.01 10.42 -6.75
C PRO A 185 -4.29 11.88 -6.34
N GLN A 186 -5.50 12.40 -6.59
CA GLN A 186 -5.85 13.78 -6.29
C GLN A 186 -6.21 13.98 -4.83
N VAL A 187 -6.89 13.02 -4.19
CA VAL A 187 -7.12 13.07 -2.73
C VAL A 187 -5.79 13.04 -2.01
N LYS A 188 -4.84 12.21 -2.47
CA LYS A 188 -3.49 12.16 -1.91
C LYS A 188 -2.75 13.50 -2.02
N GLU A 189 -2.92 14.21 -3.12
CA GLU A 189 -2.31 15.54 -3.28
C GLU A 189 -2.96 16.57 -2.36
N ARG A 190 -4.29 16.52 -2.18
CA ARG A 190 -5.00 17.33 -1.18
C ARG A 190 -4.50 17.05 0.24
N ILE A 191 -4.32 15.78 0.62
CA ILE A 191 -3.75 15.41 1.92
C ILE A 191 -2.37 16.06 2.09
N ARG A 192 -1.48 15.97 1.09
CA ARG A 192 -0.15 16.59 1.17
C ARG A 192 -0.19 18.12 1.26
N ALA A 193 -1.15 18.76 0.61
CA ALA A 193 -1.28 20.21 0.61
C ALA A 193 -1.74 20.76 1.97
N VAL A 194 -2.44 19.94 2.76
CA VAL A 194 -3.05 20.36 4.04
C VAL A 194 -2.30 19.80 5.25
N VAL A 195 -1.45 18.79 5.08
CA VAL A 195 -0.74 18.16 6.21
C VAL A 195 0.56 18.90 6.50
N TRP A 196 0.64 19.46 7.70
CA TRP A 196 1.87 20.00 8.27
C TRP A 196 2.56 18.97 9.15
N ASP A 197 3.90 18.92 9.08
CA ASP A 197 4.73 18.01 9.88
C ASP A 197 4.77 18.52 11.33
N ARG A 198 3.74 18.19 12.12
CA ARG A 198 3.60 18.56 13.54
C ARG A 198 3.42 17.32 14.41
N ASN A 199 3.94 17.37 15.63
CA ASN A 199 3.94 16.28 16.62
C ASN A 199 2.59 16.19 17.37
N GLU A 200 1.50 16.02 16.64
CA GLU A 200 0.14 16.06 17.20
C GLU A 200 -0.52 14.69 17.29
N GLU A 201 -1.72 14.67 17.87
CA GLU A 201 -2.52 13.48 18.08
C GLU A 201 -2.89 12.81 16.75
N LEU A 202 -2.80 11.48 16.75
CA LEU A 202 -3.02 10.67 15.56
C LEU A 202 -4.52 10.53 15.28
N TYR A 203 -4.99 11.08 14.16
CA TYR A 203 -6.39 10.94 13.78
C TYR A 203 -6.65 9.63 13.03
N ARG A 204 -7.57 8.83 13.58
CA ARG A 204 -8.06 7.58 12.97
C ARG A 204 -9.59 7.65 12.82
N PRO A 205 -10.12 7.95 11.62
CA PRO A 205 -11.56 7.98 11.43
C PRO A 205 -12.17 6.60 11.63
N VAL A 206 -13.24 6.55 12.43
CA VAL A 206 -14.06 5.35 12.59
C VAL A 206 -15.18 5.40 11.56
N ILE A 207 -15.05 4.60 10.51
CA ILE A 207 -16.06 4.52 9.44
C ILE A 207 -17.15 3.52 9.84
N THR A 208 -18.40 3.96 9.84
CA THR A 208 -19.57 3.11 10.05
C THR A 208 -20.15 2.60 8.73
N GLU A 209 -21.03 1.59 8.79
CA GLU A 209 -21.70 1.09 7.59
C GLU A 209 -22.59 2.15 6.93
N ASP A 210 -23.25 2.98 7.75
CA ASP A 210 -24.08 4.08 7.27
C ASP A 210 -23.26 5.12 6.51
N MET A 211 -22.09 5.49 7.03
CA MET A 211 -21.18 6.41 6.34
C MET A 211 -20.75 5.85 4.98
N LEU A 212 -20.39 4.56 4.93
CA LEU A 212 -20.01 3.91 3.68
C LEU A 212 -21.19 3.84 2.69
N ALA A 213 -22.40 3.56 3.16
CA ALA A 213 -23.61 3.54 2.34
C ALA A 213 -23.95 4.92 1.77
N GLN A 214 -23.84 5.97 2.59
CA GLN A 214 -24.02 7.35 2.16
C GLN A 214 -22.95 7.76 1.13
N TYR A 215 -21.69 7.40 1.34
CA TYR A 215 -20.59 7.61 0.39
C TYR A 215 -20.89 6.93 -0.96
N LYS A 216 -21.31 5.66 -0.95
CA LYS A 216 -21.69 4.91 -2.16
C LYS A 216 -22.82 5.61 -2.93
N ASN A 217 -23.82 6.10 -2.22
CA ASN A 217 -24.93 6.82 -2.84
C ASN A 217 -24.48 8.16 -3.44
N LEU A 218 -23.57 8.89 -2.77
CA LEU A 218 -22.99 10.12 -3.31
C LEU A 218 -22.18 9.85 -4.59
N LYS A 219 -21.33 8.82 -4.61
CA LYS A 219 -20.58 8.43 -5.83
C LYS A 219 -21.52 8.03 -6.96
N ARG A 220 -22.62 7.33 -6.67
CA ARG A 220 -23.64 7.01 -7.68
C ARG A 220 -24.29 8.27 -8.25
N LYS A 221 -24.64 9.25 -7.41
CA LYS A 221 -25.20 10.55 -7.83
C LYS A 221 -24.20 11.32 -8.70
N LEU A 222 -22.93 11.40 -8.31
CA LEU A 222 -21.88 12.07 -9.08
C LEU A 222 -21.68 11.41 -10.45
N LYS A 223 -21.67 10.07 -10.50
CA LYS A 223 -21.58 9.32 -11.76
C LYS A 223 -22.78 9.58 -12.68
N ALA A 224 -24.00 9.67 -12.13
CA ALA A 224 -25.21 10.00 -12.89
C ALA A 224 -25.15 11.42 -13.47
N LYS A 225 -24.45 12.35 -12.81
CA LYS A 225 -24.17 13.70 -13.32
C LYS A 225 -23.01 13.75 -14.34
N GLY A 226 -22.39 12.62 -14.68
CA GLY A 226 -21.29 12.55 -15.64
C GLY A 226 -19.90 12.83 -15.06
N VAL A 227 -19.77 12.98 -13.73
CA VAL A 227 -18.48 13.17 -13.06
C VAL A 227 -17.83 11.79 -12.86
N MET A 228 -16.93 11.43 -13.78
CA MET A 228 -16.25 10.12 -13.80
C MET A 228 -14.98 10.08 -12.95
N GLN A 229 -14.33 11.23 -12.76
CA GLN A 229 -13.16 11.41 -11.91
C GLN A 229 -13.34 12.73 -11.17
N GLU A 230 -12.91 12.79 -9.91
CA GLU A 230 -12.68 14.09 -9.29
C GLU A 230 -11.67 14.81 -10.19
N THR A 231 -11.99 16.01 -10.64
CA THR A 231 -11.06 16.91 -11.32
C THR A 231 -10.79 18.04 -10.34
N THR A 232 -9.64 18.69 -10.42
CA THR A 232 -9.34 19.91 -9.62
C THR A 232 -10.42 20.98 -9.77
N GLN A 233 -11.16 20.99 -10.90
CA GLN A 233 -12.31 21.85 -11.18
C GLN A 233 -13.61 21.47 -10.41
N SER A 234 -13.74 20.23 -9.95
CA SER A 234 -14.91 19.68 -9.25
C SER A 234 -14.97 20.09 -7.77
N SER A 235 -14.04 20.92 -7.29
CA SER A 235 -13.96 21.30 -5.87
C SER A 235 -15.22 21.98 -5.33
N LYS A 236 -16.02 22.60 -6.21
CA LYS A 236 -17.31 23.23 -5.82
C LYS A 236 -18.42 22.21 -5.53
N ASP A 237 -18.44 21.08 -6.24
CA ASP A 237 -19.41 19.99 -5.95
C ASP A 237 -18.93 19.08 -4.79
N LEU A 238 -17.69 19.24 -4.35
CA LEU A 238 -17.04 18.49 -3.28
C LEU A 238 -17.25 19.14 -1.89
N GLU A 239 -17.93 20.29 -1.80
CA GLU A 239 -18.26 20.96 -0.53
C GLU A 239 -19.14 20.07 0.36
N HIS A 240 -19.98 19.22 -0.23
CA HIS A 240 -20.82 18.25 0.50
C HIS A 240 -20.04 17.21 1.32
N TRP A 241 -18.75 17.01 1.07
CA TRP A 241 -17.93 16.12 1.90
C TRP A 241 -17.61 16.70 3.28
N GLN A 242 -17.70 18.02 3.45
CA GLN A 242 -17.39 18.67 4.72
C GLN A 242 -18.50 18.49 5.77
N GLU A 243 -19.69 18.04 5.34
CA GLU A 243 -20.89 17.81 6.15
C GLU A 243 -20.92 16.41 6.79
N PHE A 244 -19.99 15.52 6.41
CA PHE A 244 -19.73 14.24 7.07
C PHE A 244 -18.78 14.41 8.27
#